data_AF-A0ABD0MSC6-F1
#
_entry.id   AF-A0ABD0MSC6-F1
#
_cell.length_a   1.000
_cell.length_b   1.000
_cell.length_c   1.000
_cell.angle_alpha   90.00
_cell.angle_beta   90.00
_cell.angle_gamma   90.00
#
_symmetry.space_group_name_H-M   'P 1'
#
loop_
_entity.id
_entity.type
_entity.pdbx_description
1 polymer ?
#
loop_
_entity_poly.entity_id
_entity_poly.type
_entity_poly.pdbx_seq_one_letter_code
_entity_poly.pdbx_strand_id
1 'polypeptide(L)' 'IFNDPIHGHMELHPLLVKIIDTPQFQRLRRIKQLGEAYLVYPGASHNRFEHSLG' A
#
# COMPACT_ATOMS: atom_id res chain seq x y z
N ILE A 1 -10.87 -8.86 -5.13
CA ILE A 1 -9.70 -9.62 -4.63
C ILE A 1 -8.46 -8.79 -4.92
N PHE A 2 -7.66 -8.50 -3.90
CA PHE A 2 -6.34 -7.86 -4.02
C PHE A 2 -5.27 -8.95 -3.86
N ASN A 3 -4.23 -8.93 -4.69
CA ASN A 3 -3.09 -9.84 -4.52
C ASN A 3 -1.93 -9.08 -3.91
N ASP A 4 -1.57 -9.45 -2.69
CA ASP A 4 -0.48 -8.86 -1.92
C ASP A 4 0.67 -9.88 -1.77
N PRO A 5 1.94 -9.48 -1.93
CA PRO A 5 3.08 -10.39 -1.84
C PRO A 5 3.32 -10.99 -0.44
N ILE A 6 2.75 -10.41 0.62
CA ILE A 6 2.90 -10.88 2.01
C ILE A 6 1.67 -11.71 2.44
N HIS A 7 0.47 -11.25 2.11
CA HIS A 7 -0.79 -11.87 2.55
C HIS A 7 -1.47 -12.74 1.49
N GLY A 8 -0.99 -12.73 0.25
CA GLY A 8 -1.60 -13.45 -0.88
C GLY A 8 -2.91 -12.81 -1.33
N HIS A 9 -3.92 -13.63 -1.62
CA HIS A 9 -5.24 -13.15 -2.02
C HIS A 9 -6.04 -12.63 -0.84
N MET A 10 -6.36 -11.34 -0.86
CA MET A 10 -7.18 -10.66 0.15
C MET A 10 -8.54 -10.29 -0.44
N GLU A 11 -9.60 -10.62 0.31
CA GLU A 11 -10.94 -10.11 0.07
C GLU A 11 -11.21 -8.91 0.98
N LEU A 12 -11.58 -7.79 0.38
CA LEU A 12 -11.87 -6.56 1.11
C LEU A 12 -13.38 -6.28 1.07
N HIS A 13 -13.94 -5.93 2.22
CA HIS A 13 -15.33 -5.54 2.33
C HIS A 13 -15.62 -4.31 1.44
N PRO A 14 -16.79 -4.20 0.78
CA PRO A 14 -17.10 -3.10 -0.14
C PRO A 14 -16.96 -1.69 0.45
N LEU A 15 -17.20 -1.53 1.75
CA LEU A 15 -16.96 -0.26 2.45
C LEU A 15 -15.48 0.14 2.46
N LEU A 16 -14.58 -0.83 2.67
CA LEU A 16 -13.13 -0.58 2.64
C LEU A 16 -12.70 -0.16 1.24
N VAL A 17 -13.21 -0.83 0.20
CA VAL A 17 -12.94 -0.47 -1.20
C VAL A 17 -13.33 0.98 -1.48
N LYS A 18 -14.51 1.43 -1.01
CA LYS A 18 -14.94 2.83 -1.15
C LYS A 18 -13.99 3.82 -0.49
N ILE A 19 -13.41 3.49 0.66
CA ILE A 19 -12.44 4.35 1.36
C ILE A 19 -11.10 4.33 0.63
N ILE A 20 -10.65 3.15 0.19
CA ILE A 20 -9.41 2.96 -0.55
C ILE A 20 -9.42 3.78 -1.85
N ASP A 21 -10.56 3.85 -2.54
CA ASP A 21 -10.72 4.58 -3.81
C ASP A 21 -10.82 6.11 -3.66
N THR A 22 -10.63 6.65 -2.46
CA THR A 22 -10.58 8.11 -2.25
C THR A 22 -9.21 8.70 -2.58
N PRO A 23 -9.14 9.97 -3.06
CA PRO A 23 -7.86 10.65 -3.28
C PRO A 23 -6.96 10.69 -2.03
N GLN A 24 -7.56 10.76 -0.85
CA GLN A 24 -6.88 10.81 0.44
C GLN A 24 -6.11 9.52 0.72
N PHE A 25 -6.72 8.36 0.44
CA PHE A 25 -6.07 7.07 0.61
C PHE A 25 -5.10 6.76 -0.55
N GLN A 26 -5.50 7.05 -1.80
CA GLN A 26 -4.63 6.87 -2.98
C GLN A 26 -3.34 7.73 -2.91
N ARG A 27 -3.35 8.84 -2.17
CA ARG A 27 -2.13 9.64 -1.88
C ARG A 27 -1.01 8.79 -1.27
N LEU A 28 -1.32 7.76 -0.49
CA LEU A 28 -0.34 6.90 0.17
C LEU A 28 0.58 6.16 -0.81
N ARG A 29 0.19 6.02 -2.09
CA ARG A 29 1.04 5.44 -3.14
C ARG A 29 2.29 6.27 -3.43
N ARG A 30 2.32 7.54 -3.00
CA ARG A 30 3.42 8.49 -3.23
C ARG A 30 4.29 8.70 -2.00
N ILE A 31 4.05 7.96 -0.91
CA ILE A 31 4.79 8.10 0.35
C ILE A 31 5.51 6.80 0.62
N LYS A 32 6.85 6.81 0.54
CA LYS A 32 7.69 5.65 0.86
C LYS A 32 7.48 5.24 2.32
N GLN A 33 7.34 3.94 2.55
CA GLN A 33 7.18 3.41 3.92
C GLN A 33 8.40 3.78 4.79
N LEU A 34 9.60 3.64 4.21
CA LEU A 34 10.89 3.84 4.88
C LEU A 34 11.63 5.09 4.42
N GLY A 35 10.95 6.04 3.75
CA GLY A 35 11.56 7.30 3.32
C GLY A 35 12.79 7.11 2.42
N GLU A 36 13.86 7.82 2.75
CA GLU A 36 15.13 7.82 1.99
C GLU A 36 15.91 6.51 2.09
N ALA A 37 15.51 5.55 2.95
CA ALA A 37 16.17 4.25 3.04
C ALA A 37 16.20 3.53 1.69
N TYR A 38 15.25 3.79 0.79
CA TYR A 38 15.25 3.33 -0.60
C TYR A 38 16.53 3.69 -1.39
N LEU A 39 17.18 4.80 -1.05
CA LEU A 39 18.43 5.25 -1.70
C LEU A 39 19.64 4.37 -1.34
N VAL A 40 19.56 3.65 -0.22
CA VAL A 40 20.61 2.72 0.25
C VAL A 40 20.19 1.27 -0.01
N TYR A 41 18.91 0.97 0.22
CA TYR A 41 18.31 -0.34 0.07
C TYR A 41 17.27 -0.29 -1.05
N PRO A 42 17.63 -0.61 -2.31
CA PRO A 42 16.70 -0.49 -3.45
C PRO A 42 15.45 -1.39 -3.32
N GLY A 43 15.53 -2.44 -2.50
CA GLY A 43 14.37 -3.29 -2.13
C GLY A 43 13.35 -2.60 -1.20
N ALA A 44 13.73 -1.53 -0.50
CA ALA A 44 12.83 -0.71 0.33
C ALA A 44 11.94 0.23 -0.51
N SER A 45 11.47 -0.26 -1.66
CA SER A 45 10.72 0.51 -2.65
C SER A 45 9.22 0.65 -2.34
N HIS A 46 8.72 -0.11 -1.37
CA HIS A 46 7.32 -0.12 -0.96
C HIS A 46 6.86 1.22 -0.35
N ASN A 47 5.59 1.53 -0.56
CA ASN A 47 4.91 2.73 -0.11
C ASN A 47 3.94 2.41 1.04
N ARG A 48 3.43 3.47 1.67
CA ARG A 48 2.44 3.39 2.75
C ARG A 48 1.10 2.79 2.30
N PHE A 49 0.80 2.81 1.00
CA PHE A 49 -0.47 2.33 0.47
C PHE A 49 -0.64 0.82 0.67
N GLU A 50 0.26 0.01 0.12
CA GLU A 50 0.22 -1.44 0.24
C GLU A 50 0.36 -1.89 1.69
N HIS A 51 1.18 -1.21 2.48
CA HIS A 51 1.29 -1.47 3.91
C HIS A 51 0.02 -1.13 4.71
N SER A 52 -0.83 -0.22 4.23
CA SER A 52 -2.12 0.07 4.89
C SER A 52 -3.22 -0.91 4.49
N LEU A 53 -3.00 -1.71 3.43
CA LEU A 53 -3.92 -2.75 3.01
C LEU A 53 -3.70 -4.07 3.76
N GLY A 54 -2.44 -4.41 4.05
CA GLY A 54 -2.05 -5.55 4.88
C GLY A 54 -2.17 -5.25 6.38
#